data_AF-A0A7S0MUL9-F1
#
_entry.id   AF-A0A7S0MUL9-F1
#
_cell.length_a   1.000
_cell.length_b   1.000
_cell.length_c   1.000
_cell.angle_alpha   90.00
_cell.angle_beta   90.00
_cell.angle_gamma   90.00
#
_symmetry.space_group_name_H-M   'P 1'
#
loop_
_entity.id
_entity.type
_entity.pdbx_description
1 polymer ?
#
loop_
_entity_poly.entity_id
_entity_poly.type
_entity_poly.pdbx_seq_one_letter_code
_entity_poly.pdbx_strand_id
1 'polypeptide(L)'
;EDGPWRMLGILTFLDPPRPDTKQTIADAKVLGVEVKMITGDHKVVAVETARVLGMGTLIQGPAGLPMLGDGGSVPSNLPENFGALIVPSCGFAQVFPEHKYLIVETLRQVGFRCGMTGDGVNDAPALKRADVGIAVQGSTDAARAAADIVLTGEGLSVCIVAIKISREIFARLKNFLTYRIAATLQLLFFFFIAVFALPPKQHYQENSILGMDRLSTNPAFGGDPSLGVADQLWPFAVPRQCWKCPTGYTGSDDPRFARFREVLQTETVLTTLANSSSLQVPTMVS
;
A
#
# COMPACT_ATOMS: atom_id res chain seq x y z
N GLU A 1 32.83 48.93 -22.11
CA GLU A 1 31.73 48.52 -21.20
C GLU A 1 32.19 48.51 -19.73
N ASP A 2 33.28 49.22 -19.39
CA ASP A 2 33.92 49.23 -18.06
C ASP A 2 33.45 50.37 -17.13
N GLY A 3 32.14 50.60 -17.05
CA GLY A 3 31.59 51.53 -16.06
C GLY A 3 31.49 50.88 -14.67
N PRO A 4 31.68 51.60 -13.56
CA PRO A 4 31.51 51.02 -12.23
C PRO A 4 30.06 50.57 -12.03
N TRP A 5 29.88 49.29 -11.67
CA TRP A 5 28.56 48.73 -11.36
C TRP A 5 27.93 49.50 -10.20
N ARG A 6 26.74 50.09 -10.42
CA ARG A 6 25.97 50.81 -9.40
C ARG A 6 24.77 49.95 -8.98
N MET A 7 24.73 49.58 -7.71
CA MET A 7 23.57 48.91 -7.12
C MET A 7 22.36 49.86 -7.13
N LEU A 8 21.26 49.44 -7.77
CA LEU A 8 20.02 50.20 -7.84
C LEU A 8 19.02 49.83 -6.74
N GLY A 9 18.97 48.55 -6.36
CA GLY A 9 18.05 48.02 -5.34
C GLY A 9 18.02 46.49 -5.32
N ILE A 10 17.23 45.91 -4.42
CA ILE A 10 16.99 44.46 -4.32
C ILE A 10 15.49 44.22 -4.55
N LEU A 11 15.18 43.25 -5.40
CA LEU A 11 13.82 42.76 -5.60
C LEU A 11 13.72 41.35 -4.99
N THR A 12 12.74 41.14 -4.11
CA THR A 12 12.53 39.86 -3.42
C THR A 12 11.28 39.17 -3.95
N PHE A 13 11.42 37.92 -4.39
CA PHE A 13 10.30 37.05 -4.74
C PHE A 13 10.09 36.01 -3.64
N LEU A 14 8.83 35.74 -3.32
CA LEU A 14 8.43 34.73 -2.35
C LEU A 14 7.45 33.78 -3.02
N ASP A 15 7.68 32.49 -2.89
CA ASP A 15 6.70 31.45 -3.24
C ASP A 15 5.97 31.02 -1.96
N PRO A 16 4.74 31.50 -1.71
CA PRO A 16 4.03 31.18 -0.48
C PRO A 16 3.53 29.72 -0.51
N PRO A 17 3.65 28.99 0.62
CA PRO A 17 3.06 27.66 0.71
C PRO A 17 1.54 27.73 0.55
N ARG A 18 0.93 26.67 0.01
CA ARG A 18 -0.52 26.60 -0.15
C ARG A 18 -1.23 26.69 1.21
N PRO A 19 -2.39 27.36 1.28
CA PRO A 19 -3.06 27.65 2.54
C PRO A 19 -3.51 26.37 3.29
N ASP A 20 -3.78 25.29 2.57
CA ASP A 20 -4.20 23.99 3.10
C ASP A 20 -3.04 23.12 3.61
N THR A 21 -1.79 23.43 3.23
CA THR A 21 -0.63 22.56 3.46
C THR A 21 -0.33 22.40 4.96
N LYS A 22 -0.41 23.50 5.72
CA LYS A 22 -0.17 23.47 7.16
C LYS A 22 -1.15 22.56 7.90
N GLN A 23 -2.43 22.64 7.57
CA GLN A 23 -3.45 21.78 8.16
C GLN A 23 -3.27 20.32 7.72
N THR A 24 -2.95 20.10 6.44
CA THR A 24 -2.68 18.77 5.88
C THR A 24 -1.54 18.05 6.60
N ILE A 25 -0.45 18.76 6.90
CA ILE A 25 0.69 18.22 7.65
C ILE A 25 0.29 17.88 9.09
N ALA A 26 -0.50 18.74 9.74
CA ALA A 26 -0.99 18.49 11.08
C ALA A 26 -1.88 17.22 11.12
N ASP A 27 -2.80 17.10 10.16
CA ASP A 27 -3.67 15.92 10.01
C ASP A 27 -2.87 14.65 9.71
N ALA A 28 -1.83 14.73 8.87
CA ALA A 28 -0.91 13.63 8.61
C ALA A 28 -0.27 13.13 9.91
N LYS A 29 0.25 14.06 10.72
CA LYS A 29 0.90 13.75 11.99
C LYS A 29 -0.06 13.07 12.97
N VAL A 30 -1.31 13.52 13.04
CA VAL A 30 -2.36 12.88 13.86
C VAL A 30 -2.64 11.45 13.40
N LEU A 31 -2.57 11.19 12.10
CA LEU A 31 -2.71 9.83 11.55
C LEU A 31 -1.46 8.96 11.73
N GLY A 32 -0.40 9.48 12.35
CA GLY A 32 0.89 8.80 12.45
C GLY A 32 1.56 8.66 11.09
N VAL A 33 1.44 9.68 10.23
CA VAL A 33 2.17 9.80 8.97
C VAL A 33 3.15 10.95 9.12
N GLU A 34 4.44 10.65 9.12
CA GLU A 34 5.48 11.67 9.18
C GLU A 34 5.66 12.31 7.80
N VAL A 35 5.67 13.64 7.71
CA VAL A 35 5.88 14.37 6.46
C VAL A 35 7.28 14.96 6.44
N LYS A 36 8.07 14.66 5.41
CA LYS A 36 9.42 15.21 5.21
C LYS A 36 9.47 16.05 3.95
N MET A 37 10.01 17.27 4.02
CA MET A 37 10.16 18.17 2.86
C MET A 37 11.42 17.84 2.04
N ILE A 38 11.33 17.83 0.72
CA ILE A 38 12.45 17.73 -0.21
C ILE A 38 12.40 18.91 -1.19
N THR A 39 13.36 19.83 -1.07
CA THR A 39 13.44 21.01 -1.97
C THR A 39 14.82 21.21 -2.59
N GLY A 40 14.83 21.78 -3.80
CA GLY A 40 16.03 22.30 -4.45
C GLY A 40 16.47 23.67 -3.92
N ASP A 41 15.65 24.33 -3.10
CA ASP A 41 15.95 25.64 -2.54
C ASP A 41 17.12 25.61 -1.55
N HIS A 42 17.68 26.79 -1.29
CA HIS A 42 18.66 26.97 -0.23
C HIS A 42 18.10 26.55 1.13
N LYS A 43 18.98 25.94 1.94
CA LYS A 43 18.65 25.48 3.30
C LYS A 43 17.94 26.54 4.16
N VAL A 44 18.34 27.80 4.04
CA VAL A 44 17.73 28.91 4.81
C VAL A 44 16.25 29.08 4.46
N VAL A 45 15.90 29.02 3.17
CA VAL A 45 14.52 29.11 2.69
C VAL A 45 13.72 27.90 3.16
N ALA A 46 14.28 26.71 2.99
CA ALA A 46 13.63 25.46 3.41
C ALA A 46 13.31 25.43 4.91
N VAL A 47 14.25 25.90 5.76
CA VAL A 47 14.05 25.99 7.21
C VAL A 47 12.92 26.96 7.55
N GLU A 48 12.86 28.11 6.87
CA GLU A 48 11.80 29.09 7.11
C GLU A 48 10.44 28.56 6.65
N THR A 49 10.35 27.94 5.47
CA THR A 49 9.11 27.32 4.98
C THR A 49 8.65 26.19 5.91
N ALA A 50 9.57 25.34 6.38
CA ALA A 50 9.25 24.27 7.32
C ALA A 50 8.78 24.82 8.69
N ARG A 51 9.34 25.95 9.14
CA ARG A 51 8.91 26.66 10.35
C ARG A 51 7.49 27.21 10.21
N VAL A 52 7.17 27.85 9.09
CA VAL A 52 5.83 28.38 8.79
C VAL A 52 4.78 27.26 8.77
N LEU A 53 5.14 26.11 8.17
CA LEU A 53 4.30 24.92 8.04
C LEU A 53 4.22 24.06 9.31
N GLY A 54 5.07 24.29 10.32
CA GLY A 54 5.06 23.55 11.58
C GLY A 54 5.63 22.13 11.50
N MET A 55 6.50 21.84 10.52
CA MET A 55 7.14 20.52 10.34
C MET A 55 8.36 20.30 11.23
N GLY A 56 8.99 21.39 11.69
CA GLY A 56 10.25 21.38 12.42
C GLY A 56 11.40 21.96 11.58
N THR A 57 12.51 22.30 12.24
CA THR A 57 13.63 23.02 11.62
C THR A 57 14.86 22.15 11.35
N LEU A 58 14.77 20.83 11.58
CA LEU A 58 15.85 19.88 11.33
C LEU A 58 15.94 19.57 9.83
N ILE A 59 16.45 20.52 9.06
CA ILE A 59 16.67 20.38 7.62
C ILE A 59 18.12 20.02 7.35
N GLN A 60 18.35 18.93 6.63
CA GLN A 60 19.67 18.50 6.20
C GLN A 60 20.05 19.17 4.87
N GLY A 61 21.33 19.52 4.73
CA GLY A 61 21.88 20.03 3.48
C GLY A 61 22.40 18.90 2.59
N PRO A 62 23.01 19.23 1.44
CA PRO A 62 23.60 18.23 0.54
C PRO A 62 24.84 17.57 1.14
N ALA A 63 25.59 18.28 1.99
CA ALA A 63 26.73 17.73 2.71
C ALA A 63 26.27 16.69 3.74
N GLY A 64 26.61 15.42 3.50
CA GLY A 64 26.24 14.29 4.35
C GLY A 64 25.06 13.44 3.83
N LEU A 65 24.48 13.80 2.67
CA LEU A 65 23.53 12.93 1.99
C LEU A 65 24.23 11.80 1.23
N PRO A 66 23.55 10.66 1.03
CA PRO A 66 24.10 9.57 0.24
C PRO A 66 24.28 10.00 -1.21
N MET A 67 25.40 9.58 -1.79
CA MET A 67 25.70 9.71 -3.22
C MET A 67 25.62 8.33 -3.88
N LEU A 68 25.36 8.30 -5.18
CA LEU A 68 25.51 7.07 -5.96
C LEU A 68 27.00 6.65 -5.93
N GLY A 69 27.25 5.35 -5.79
CA GLY A 69 28.59 4.80 -5.91
C GLY A 69 29.08 4.82 -7.36
N ASP A 70 30.37 4.51 -7.55
CA ASP A 70 30.96 4.37 -8.88
C ASP A 70 30.13 3.40 -9.74
N GLY A 71 29.69 3.87 -10.92
CA GLY A 71 28.82 3.12 -11.83
C GLY A 71 27.31 3.31 -11.62
N GLY A 72 26.87 4.26 -10.79
CA GLY A 72 25.44 4.56 -10.61
C GLY A 72 24.71 3.50 -9.77
N SER A 73 25.46 2.73 -8.97
CA SER A 73 24.90 1.74 -8.08
C SER A 73 24.50 2.35 -6.73
N VAL A 74 23.44 1.78 -6.16
CA VAL A 74 22.95 2.13 -4.83
C VAL A 74 23.93 1.58 -3.78
N PRO A 75 24.48 2.41 -2.88
CA PRO A 75 25.40 1.92 -1.85
C PRO A 75 24.74 0.85 -0.98
N SER A 76 25.42 -0.27 -0.75
CA SER A 76 24.85 -1.42 -0.02
C SER A 76 24.54 -1.12 1.45
N ASN A 77 25.23 -0.15 2.06
CA ASN A 77 25.13 0.20 3.48
C ASN A 77 24.41 1.55 3.70
N LEU A 78 23.30 1.80 2.99
CA LEU A 78 22.51 3.04 3.17
C LEU A 78 21.89 3.19 4.56
N PRO A 79 21.22 2.17 5.14
CA PRO A 79 20.51 2.32 6.41
C PRO A 79 21.45 2.58 7.57
N GLU A 80 22.59 1.89 7.61
CA GLU A 80 23.57 2.00 8.68
C GLU A 80 24.26 3.36 8.69
N ASN A 81 24.65 3.86 7.51
CA ASN A 81 25.39 5.11 7.40
C ASN A 81 24.49 6.35 7.44
N PHE A 82 23.31 6.28 6.83
CA PHE A 82 22.47 7.46 6.60
C PHE A 82 21.10 7.39 7.31
N GLY A 83 20.68 6.22 7.80
CA GLY A 83 19.40 6.07 8.50
C GLY A 83 19.30 6.96 9.74
N ALA A 84 20.37 7.05 10.54
CA ALA A 84 20.42 7.92 11.72
C ALA A 84 20.33 9.42 11.39
N LEU A 85 20.68 9.81 10.15
CA LEU A 85 20.57 11.19 9.68
C LEU A 85 19.20 11.47 9.05
N ILE A 86 18.72 10.55 8.21
CA ILE A 86 17.53 10.71 7.37
C ILE A 86 16.24 10.54 8.19
N VAL A 87 16.18 9.53 9.07
CA VAL A 87 14.97 9.23 9.86
C VAL A 87 14.54 10.38 10.77
N PRO A 88 15.41 11.02 11.58
CA PRO A 88 14.97 12.13 12.44
C PRO A 88 14.83 13.48 11.73
N SER A 89 15.25 13.59 10.46
CA SER A 89 15.23 14.87 9.74
C SER A 89 13.82 15.29 9.29
N CYS A 90 13.48 16.56 9.40
CA CYS A 90 12.20 17.11 8.94
C CYS A 90 12.19 17.41 7.44
N GLY A 91 13.37 17.48 6.81
CA GLY A 91 13.49 17.70 5.38
C GLY A 91 14.92 17.87 4.89
N PHE A 92 15.03 18.08 3.58
CA PHE A 92 16.27 18.11 2.83
C PHE A 92 16.25 19.27 1.85
N ALA A 93 17.33 20.04 1.81
CA ALA A 93 17.47 21.23 0.98
C ALA A 93 18.64 21.10 -0.01
N GLN A 94 18.55 21.83 -1.12
CA GLN A 94 19.52 21.78 -2.23
C GLN A 94 19.79 20.36 -2.73
N VAL A 95 18.73 19.56 -2.81
CA VAL A 95 18.82 18.15 -3.23
C VAL A 95 18.87 18.03 -4.76
N PHE A 96 19.76 17.17 -5.25
CA PHE A 96 19.77 16.75 -6.64
C PHE A 96 18.76 15.61 -6.88
N PRO A 97 18.32 15.36 -8.12
CA PRO A 97 17.40 14.27 -8.45
C PRO A 97 17.85 12.91 -7.91
N GLU A 98 19.16 12.64 -7.94
CA GLU A 98 19.79 11.42 -7.42
C GLU A 98 19.60 11.28 -5.90
N HIS A 99 19.66 12.40 -5.17
CA HIS A 99 19.44 12.38 -3.72
C HIS A 99 18.00 12.03 -3.38
N LYS A 100 17.02 12.51 -4.16
CA LYS A 100 15.60 12.17 -3.92
C LYS A 100 15.40 10.66 -3.99
N TYR A 101 15.98 10.02 -5.00
CA TYR A 101 15.95 8.57 -5.15
C TYR A 101 16.59 7.86 -3.95
N LEU A 102 17.80 8.27 -3.53
CA LEU A 102 18.53 7.63 -2.43
C LEU A 102 17.89 7.86 -1.06
N ILE A 103 17.26 9.01 -0.83
CA ILE A 103 16.53 9.29 0.41
C ILE A 103 15.33 8.35 0.53
N VAL A 104 14.54 8.23 -0.54
CA VAL A 104 13.41 7.29 -0.58
C VAL A 104 13.90 5.86 -0.38
N GLU A 105 14.99 5.48 -1.05
CA GLU A 105 15.56 4.14 -0.91
C GLU A 105 16.03 3.85 0.51
N THR A 106 16.69 4.80 1.16
CA THR A 106 17.17 4.62 2.53
C THR A 106 15.99 4.42 3.49
N LEU A 107 14.95 5.25 3.38
CA LEU A 107 13.76 5.10 4.21
C LEU A 107 13.09 3.74 4.01
N ARG A 108 12.98 3.28 2.75
CA ARG A 108 12.44 1.95 2.43
C ARG A 108 13.27 0.82 3.03
N GLN A 109 14.59 0.88 2.92
CA GLN A 109 15.48 -0.15 3.46
C GLN A 109 15.50 -0.16 5.00
N VAL A 110 15.28 0.98 5.66
CA VAL A 110 15.07 1.05 7.11
C VAL A 110 13.74 0.39 7.55
N GLY A 111 12.82 0.17 6.61
CA GLY A 111 11.53 -0.48 6.85
C GLY A 111 10.32 0.47 6.83
N PHE A 112 10.53 1.74 6.48
CA PHE A 112 9.42 2.69 6.31
C PHE A 112 8.72 2.47 4.97
N ARG A 113 7.38 2.50 5.00
CA ARG A 113 6.59 2.61 3.77
C ARG A 113 6.58 4.05 3.32
N CYS A 114 7.09 4.29 2.11
CA CYS A 114 7.37 5.62 1.61
C CYS A 114 6.40 6.00 0.49
N GLY A 115 5.61 7.05 0.71
CA GLY A 115 4.90 7.75 -0.36
C GLY A 115 5.72 8.95 -0.82
N MET A 116 5.94 9.10 -2.13
CA MET A 116 6.63 10.27 -2.68
C MET A 116 5.70 11.07 -3.57
N THR A 117 5.72 12.40 -3.42
CA THR A 117 5.04 13.31 -4.34
C THR A 117 6.04 13.99 -5.28
N GLY A 118 5.61 14.29 -6.51
CA GLY A 118 6.43 15.03 -7.47
C GLY A 118 5.62 15.53 -8.65
N ASP A 119 6.14 16.54 -9.33
CA ASP A 119 5.51 17.19 -10.49
C ASP A 119 6.42 17.16 -11.74
N GLY A 120 7.73 17.15 -11.53
CA GLY A 120 8.74 17.24 -12.58
C GLY A 120 9.22 15.90 -13.14
N VAL A 121 9.84 15.97 -14.32
CA VAL A 121 10.54 14.84 -14.96
C VAL A 121 11.68 14.29 -14.07
N ASN A 122 12.27 15.15 -13.25
CA ASN A 122 13.37 14.82 -12.35
C ASN A 122 12.92 13.92 -11.18
N ASP A 123 11.64 13.95 -10.83
CA ASP A 123 11.10 13.15 -9.73
C ASP A 123 10.68 11.75 -10.18
N ALA A 124 10.58 11.51 -11.50
CA ALA A 124 10.12 10.24 -12.05
C ALA A 124 10.89 9.00 -11.52
N PRO A 125 12.24 9.00 -11.42
CA PRO A 125 12.97 7.86 -10.87
C PRO A 125 12.63 7.59 -9.40
N ALA A 126 12.47 8.66 -8.61
CA ALA A 126 12.20 8.56 -7.19
C ALA A 126 10.73 8.21 -6.90
N LEU A 127 9.79 8.72 -7.70
CA LEU A 127 8.36 8.32 -7.71
C LEU A 127 8.22 6.82 -7.96
N LYS A 128 8.90 6.29 -8.97
CA LYS A 128 8.88 4.85 -9.29
C LYS A 128 9.56 4.00 -8.22
N ARG A 129 10.53 4.57 -7.50
CA ARG A 129 11.21 3.92 -6.39
C ARG A 129 10.46 4.03 -5.07
N ALA A 130 9.47 4.89 -4.93
CA ALA A 130 8.62 4.89 -3.75
C ALA A 130 7.79 3.59 -3.65
N ASP A 131 7.22 3.34 -2.47
CA ASP A 131 6.19 2.30 -2.34
C ASP A 131 4.88 2.75 -2.99
N VAL A 132 4.61 4.06 -2.94
CA VAL A 132 3.51 4.71 -3.67
C VAL A 132 4.02 6.03 -4.25
N GLY A 133 4.11 6.12 -5.57
CA GLY A 133 4.39 7.36 -6.28
C GLY A 133 3.11 8.16 -6.52
N ILE A 134 3.10 9.45 -6.18
CA ILE A 134 1.95 10.35 -6.29
C ILE A 134 2.30 11.53 -7.21
N ALA A 135 1.63 11.63 -8.35
CA ALA A 135 1.73 12.77 -9.24
C ALA A 135 0.64 13.80 -8.89
N VAL A 136 1.04 15.06 -8.74
CA VAL A 136 0.11 16.17 -8.44
C VAL A 136 -0.62 16.67 -9.70
N GLN A 137 -1.74 17.36 -9.52
CA GLN A 137 -2.44 18.00 -10.63
C GLN A 137 -1.50 18.99 -11.35
N GLY A 138 -1.41 18.88 -12.68
CA GLY A 138 -0.52 19.71 -13.49
C GLY A 138 0.91 19.16 -13.62
N SER A 139 1.21 17.97 -13.10
CA SER A 139 2.50 17.33 -13.29
C SER A 139 2.82 17.07 -14.78
N THR A 140 4.09 16.87 -15.09
CA THR A 140 4.53 16.44 -16.42
C THR A 140 3.99 15.05 -16.79
N ASP A 141 3.87 14.75 -18.09
CA ASP A 141 3.48 13.41 -18.57
C ASP A 141 4.43 12.32 -18.09
N ALA A 142 5.72 12.62 -18.00
CA ALA A 142 6.73 11.69 -17.48
C ALA A 142 6.48 11.36 -16.00
N ALA A 143 6.16 12.37 -15.17
CA ALA A 143 5.83 12.16 -13.77
C ALA A 143 4.53 11.34 -13.60
N ARG A 144 3.49 11.63 -14.42
CA ARG A 144 2.25 10.84 -14.43
C ARG A 144 2.48 9.38 -14.81
N ALA A 145 3.34 9.13 -15.80
CA ALA A 145 3.66 7.77 -16.23
C ALA A 145 4.47 6.99 -15.19
N ALA A 146 5.25 7.68 -14.36
CA ALA A 146 6.06 7.08 -13.30
C ALA A 146 5.30 6.87 -11.98
N ALA A 147 4.23 7.62 -11.73
CA ALA A 147 3.43 7.54 -10.51
C ALA A 147 2.41 6.39 -10.53
N ASP A 148 2.03 5.93 -9.34
CA ASP A 148 0.98 4.93 -9.13
C ASP A 148 -0.40 5.59 -8.99
N ILE A 149 -0.44 6.82 -8.45
CA ILE A 149 -1.65 7.61 -8.24
C ILE A 149 -1.45 9.00 -8.84
N VAL A 150 -2.44 9.48 -9.58
CA VAL A 150 -2.47 10.85 -10.10
C VAL A 150 -3.60 11.61 -9.43
N LEU A 151 -3.26 12.72 -8.76
CA LEU A 151 -4.24 13.60 -8.12
C LEU A 151 -4.92 14.46 -9.18
N THR A 152 -6.25 14.41 -9.22
CA THR A 152 -7.08 15.22 -10.12
C THR A 152 -7.42 16.58 -9.53
N GLY A 153 -7.31 16.73 -8.20
CA GLY A 153 -7.50 18.00 -7.49
C GLY A 153 -6.17 18.54 -6.98
N GLU A 154 -6.16 19.85 -6.70
CA GLU A 154 -4.98 20.53 -6.18
C GLU A 154 -4.77 20.22 -4.69
N GLY A 155 -3.51 20.27 -4.27
CA GLY A 155 -3.12 20.20 -2.86
C GLY A 155 -2.88 18.78 -2.34
N LEU A 156 -2.15 18.72 -1.24
CA LEU A 156 -1.79 17.47 -0.56
C LEU A 156 -2.91 16.93 0.35
N SER A 157 -3.95 17.71 0.58
CA SER A 157 -5.11 17.34 1.40
C SER A 157 -5.81 16.07 0.87
N VAL A 158 -5.81 15.85 -0.45
CA VAL A 158 -6.36 14.65 -1.09
C VAL A 158 -5.62 13.39 -0.64
N CYS A 159 -4.31 13.47 -0.39
CA CYS A 159 -3.52 12.34 0.11
C CYS A 159 -3.99 11.88 1.50
N ILE A 160 -4.37 12.82 2.37
CA ILE A 160 -4.90 12.51 3.71
C ILE A 160 -6.24 11.80 3.61
N VAL A 161 -7.11 12.26 2.72
CA VAL A 161 -8.40 11.61 2.45
C VAL A 161 -8.18 10.19 1.94
N ALA A 162 -7.25 10.01 0.99
CA ALA A 162 -6.90 8.71 0.45
C ALA A 162 -6.38 7.75 1.54
N ILE A 163 -5.53 8.22 2.47
CA ILE A 163 -5.03 7.42 3.59
C ILE A 163 -6.19 6.98 4.50
N LYS A 164 -7.11 7.89 4.85
CA LYS A 164 -8.28 7.58 5.71
C LYS A 164 -9.15 6.50 5.07
N ILE A 165 -9.48 6.65 3.79
CA ILE A 165 -10.30 5.70 3.03
C ILE A 165 -9.59 4.35 2.91
N SER A 166 -8.29 4.34 2.62
CA SER A 166 -7.51 3.11 2.50
C SER A 166 -7.51 2.31 3.80
N ARG A 167 -7.34 2.97 4.96
CA ARG A 167 -7.42 2.31 6.28
C ARG A 167 -8.80 1.70 6.54
N GLU A 168 -9.88 2.39 6.16
CA GLU A 168 -11.24 1.87 6.32
C GLU A 168 -11.49 0.64 5.43
N ILE A 169 -11.07 0.68 4.17
CA ILE A 169 -11.17 -0.47 3.25
C ILE A 169 -10.39 -1.66 3.80
N PHE A 170 -9.19 -1.43 4.31
CA PHE A 170 -8.34 -2.49 4.82
C PHE A 170 -8.92 -3.15 6.08
N ALA A 171 -9.53 -2.36 6.98
CA ALA A 171 -10.25 -2.89 8.14
C ALA A 171 -11.42 -3.80 7.71
N ARG A 172 -12.20 -3.39 6.70
CA ARG A 172 -13.30 -4.21 6.16
C ARG A 172 -12.79 -5.49 5.50
N LEU A 173 -11.68 -5.41 4.77
CA LEU A 173 -11.07 -6.57 4.12
C LEU A 173 -10.56 -7.59 5.16
N LYS A 174 -9.88 -7.14 6.22
CA LYS A 174 -9.43 -8.00 7.32
C LYS A 174 -10.61 -8.75 7.94
N ASN A 175 -11.70 -8.05 8.27
CA ASN A 175 -12.90 -8.68 8.84
C ASN A 175 -13.51 -9.72 7.91
N PHE A 176 -13.60 -9.42 6.61
CA PHE A 176 -14.09 -10.37 5.61
C PHE A 176 -13.21 -11.63 5.51
N LEU A 177 -11.89 -11.46 5.49
CA LEU A 177 -10.94 -12.58 5.44
C LEU A 177 -11.02 -13.43 6.71
N THR A 178 -11.07 -12.82 7.89
CA THR A 178 -11.23 -13.53 9.16
C THR A 178 -12.52 -14.36 9.17
N TYR A 179 -13.62 -13.78 8.71
CA TYR A 179 -14.89 -14.52 8.57
C TYR A 179 -14.76 -15.70 7.60
N ARG A 180 -14.14 -15.50 6.44
CA ARG A 180 -13.95 -16.57 5.44
C ARG A 180 -13.09 -17.70 5.98
N ILE A 181 -12.00 -17.39 6.67
CA ILE A 181 -11.11 -18.38 7.29
C ILE A 181 -11.83 -19.13 8.42
N ALA A 182 -12.62 -18.43 9.26
CA ALA A 182 -13.40 -19.08 10.31
C ALA A 182 -14.43 -20.06 9.73
N ALA A 183 -15.14 -19.67 8.66
CA ALA A 183 -16.12 -20.53 8.01
C ALA A 183 -15.49 -21.79 7.39
N THR A 184 -14.32 -21.67 6.75
CA THR A 184 -13.62 -22.84 6.19
C THR A 184 -13.09 -23.76 7.28
N LEU A 185 -12.56 -23.22 8.38
CA LEU A 185 -12.14 -24.01 9.53
C LEU A 185 -13.33 -24.73 10.18
N GLN A 186 -14.47 -24.05 10.34
CA GLN A 186 -15.69 -24.66 10.87
C GLN A 186 -16.13 -25.86 10.03
N LEU A 187 -16.14 -25.72 8.70
CA LEU A 187 -16.48 -26.80 7.78
C LEU A 187 -15.48 -27.97 7.88
N LEU A 188 -14.18 -27.65 7.95
CA LEU A 188 -13.12 -28.65 8.09
C LEU A 188 -13.26 -29.44 9.40
N PHE A 189 -13.47 -28.76 10.53
CA PHE A 189 -13.69 -29.42 11.82
C PHE A 189 -14.97 -30.23 11.83
N PHE A 190 -16.04 -29.74 11.21
CA PHE A 190 -17.28 -30.48 11.07
C PHE A 190 -17.07 -31.81 10.34
N PHE A 191 -16.42 -31.80 9.17
CA PHE A 191 -16.12 -33.02 8.42
C PHE A 191 -15.14 -33.93 9.14
N PHE A 192 -14.10 -33.36 9.78
CA PHE A 192 -13.14 -34.11 10.58
C PHE A 192 -13.87 -34.89 11.69
N ILE A 193 -14.72 -34.22 12.49
CA ILE A 193 -15.49 -34.86 13.55
C ILE A 193 -16.46 -35.88 12.96
N ALA A 194 -17.15 -35.57 11.86
CA ALA A 194 -18.11 -36.48 11.23
C ALA A 194 -17.47 -37.82 10.81
N VAL A 195 -16.26 -37.79 10.25
CA VAL A 195 -15.53 -39.00 9.84
C VAL A 195 -15.22 -39.92 11.03
N PHE A 196 -14.84 -39.36 12.19
CA PHE A 196 -14.54 -40.16 13.38
C PHE A 196 -15.80 -40.56 14.16
N ALA A 197 -16.82 -39.70 14.21
CA ALA A 197 -18.04 -39.93 14.97
C ALA A 197 -19.02 -40.88 14.26
N LEU A 198 -18.96 -40.96 12.92
CA LEU A 198 -19.73 -41.88 12.09
C LEU A 198 -18.80 -42.94 11.48
N PRO A 199 -18.21 -43.85 12.29
CA PRO A 199 -17.49 -44.97 11.72
C PRO A 199 -18.47 -45.76 10.85
N PRO A 200 -18.10 -46.18 9.63
CA PRO A 200 -18.97 -46.97 8.77
C PRO A 200 -19.22 -48.32 9.45
N LYS A 201 -20.31 -48.42 10.23
CA LYS A 201 -20.84 -49.71 10.68
C LYS A 201 -21.40 -50.40 9.44
N GLN A 202 -20.59 -51.31 8.90
CA GLN A 202 -20.94 -52.38 7.97
C GLN A 202 -22.42 -52.37 7.53
N HIS A 203 -22.72 -51.62 6.47
CA HIS A 203 -23.83 -51.89 5.56
C HIS A 203 -23.24 -52.35 4.21
N TYR A 204 -22.33 -53.32 4.30
CA TYR A 204 -21.74 -54.05 3.17
C TYR A 204 -21.89 -55.57 3.34
N GLN A 205 -22.93 -56.01 4.04
CA GLN A 205 -23.50 -57.37 3.96
C GLN A 205 -25.02 -57.12 3.97
N GLU A 206 -25.82 -57.52 3.00
CA GLU A 206 -25.87 -58.78 2.28
C GLU A 206 -26.85 -58.58 1.12
N ASN A 207 -26.41 -58.47 -0.14
CA ASN A 207 -27.30 -58.47 -1.31
C ASN A 207 -26.62 -59.06 -2.57
N SER A 208 -25.55 -59.84 -2.41
CA SER A 208 -24.83 -60.45 -3.53
C SER A 208 -25.13 -61.94 -3.76
N ILE A 209 -26.03 -62.60 -3.01
CA ILE A 209 -26.27 -64.05 -3.20
C ILE A 209 -27.77 -64.47 -3.22
N LEU A 210 -28.76 -63.59 -3.01
CA LEU A 210 -30.17 -64.00 -3.02
C LEU A 210 -31.10 -63.04 -3.78
N GLY A 211 -30.85 -62.83 -5.07
CA GLY A 211 -31.73 -62.00 -5.89
C GLY A 211 -31.60 -62.13 -7.40
N MET A 212 -30.63 -62.90 -7.90
CA MET A 212 -30.36 -63.03 -9.34
C MET A 212 -31.25 -64.08 -10.04
N ASP A 213 -32.42 -64.39 -9.47
CA ASP A 213 -33.38 -65.38 -10.01
C ASP A 213 -34.82 -64.83 -10.11
N ARG A 214 -35.05 -63.52 -9.93
CA ARG A 214 -36.40 -62.90 -10.06
C ARG A 214 -36.45 -61.60 -10.86
N LEU A 215 -35.64 -61.45 -11.89
CA LEU A 215 -35.78 -60.35 -12.86
C LEU A 215 -35.79 -60.84 -14.32
N SER A 216 -36.46 -61.98 -14.57
CA SER A 216 -36.83 -62.41 -15.93
C SER A 216 -38.17 -61.83 -16.39
N THR A 217 -38.98 -61.20 -15.52
CA THR A 217 -40.33 -60.77 -15.91
C THR A 217 -40.79 -59.48 -15.24
N ASN A 218 -40.25 -58.32 -15.67
CA ASN A 218 -41.06 -57.09 -15.65
C ASN A 218 -40.51 -56.00 -16.60
N PRO A 219 -41.21 -55.66 -17.71
CA PRO A 219 -40.81 -54.57 -18.59
C PRO A 219 -41.49 -53.27 -18.12
N ALA A 220 -40.89 -52.54 -17.18
CA ALA A 220 -41.49 -51.27 -16.72
C ALA A 220 -40.50 -50.20 -16.21
N PHE A 221 -39.20 -50.32 -16.47
CA PHE A 221 -38.23 -49.29 -16.09
C PHE A 221 -37.26 -49.00 -17.25
N GLY A 222 -37.74 -48.24 -18.23
CA GLY A 222 -36.91 -47.37 -19.06
C GLY A 222 -37.06 -45.95 -18.54
N GLY A 223 -36.06 -45.44 -17.82
CA GLY A 223 -36.05 -44.09 -17.26
C GLY A 223 -34.62 -43.64 -16.96
N ASP A 224 -34.20 -42.61 -17.68
CA ASP A 224 -32.88 -41.95 -17.75
C ASP A 224 -32.33 -41.49 -16.37
N PRO A 225 -31.03 -41.72 -16.02
CA PRO A 225 -30.45 -41.28 -14.74
C PRO A 225 -29.80 -39.87 -14.76
N SER A 226 -30.16 -38.99 -15.70
CA SER A 226 -29.55 -37.65 -15.79
C SER A 226 -30.19 -36.53 -14.95
N LEU A 227 -31.16 -36.82 -14.06
CA LEU A 227 -31.85 -35.79 -13.27
C LEU A 227 -31.89 -36.12 -11.77
N GLY A 228 -31.07 -35.40 -11.00
CA GLY A 228 -31.43 -35.01 -9.63
C GLY A 228 -30.61 -35.59 -8.48
N VAL A 229 -29.40 -35.06 -8.23
CA VAL A 229 -28.82 -35.04 -6.86
C VAL A 229 -27.92 -33.81 -6.57
N ALA A 230 -27.90 -32.78 -7.42
CA ALA A 230 -26.98 -31.64 -7.21
C ALA A 230 -27.55 -30.51 -6.33
N ASP A 231 -28.86 -30.47 -6.07
CA ASP A 231 -29.53 -29.27 -5.52
C ASP A 231 -29.96 -29.34 -4.05
N GLN A 232 -29.59 -30.38 -3.29
CA GLN A 232 -30.19 -30.62 -1.96
C GLN A 232 -29.26 -30.54 -0.75
N LEU A 233 -28.02 -30.02 -0.89
CA LEU A 233 -27.07 -29.92 0.22
C LEU A 233 -26.62 -28.50 0.60
N TRP A 234 -27.31 -27.44 0.16
CA TRP A 234 -26.93 -26.05 0.51
C TRP A 234 -28.05 -25.23 1.17
N PRO A 235 -28.23 -25.28 2.51
CA PRO A 235 -29.16 -24.39 3.20
C PRO A 235 -28.54 -23.06 3.69
N PHE A 236 -27.27 -22.76 3.42
CA PHE A 236 -26.69 -21.45 3.76
C PHE A 236 -26.71 -20.49 2.57
N ALA A 237 -27.92 -20.03 2.25
CA ALA A 237 -28.13 -18.90 1.35
C ALA A 237 -27.38 -17.67 1.87
N VAL A 238 -26.29 -17.30 1.18
CA VAL A 238 -25.65 -15.99 1.32
C VAL A 238 -26.70 -14.95 0.90
N PRO A 239 -27.00 -13.93 1.74
CA PRO A 239 -27.90 -12.86 1.31
C PRO A 239 -27.30 -12.15 0.08
N ARG A 240 -27.99 -12.23 -1.07
CA ARG A 240 -27.62 -11.57 -2.33
C ARG A 240 -27.76 -10.05 -2.32
N GLN A 241 -28.01 -9.43 -1.16
CA GLN A 241 -28.25 -7.99 -1.04
C GLN A 241 -27.05 -7.27 -0.40
N CYS A 242 -25.95 -7.13 -1.13
CA CYS A 242 -24.93 -6.09 -0.86
C CYS A 242 -23.94 -5.92 -2.02
N TRP A 243 -24.35 -6.14 -3.28
CA TRP A 243 -23.46 -5.91 -4.42
C TRP A 243 -24.22 -5.23 -5.56
N LYS A 244 -24.38 -3.91 -5.44
CA LYS A 244 -24.36 -3.04 -6.62
C LYS A 244 -23.02 -2.30 -6.59
N CYS A 245 -22.02 -2.88 -7.27
CA CYS A 245 -20.86 -2.13 -7.71
C CYS A 245 -21.24 -1.53 -9.08
N PRO A 246 -21.40 -0.21 -9.23
CA PRO A 246 -21.46 0.39 -10.54
C PRO A 246 -20.06 0.41 -11.12
N THR A 247 -19.96 0.15 -12.42
CA THR A 247 -18.77 0.25 -13.28
C THR A 247 -17.78 -0.91 -13.23
N GLY A 248 -17.72 -1.62 -14.36
CA GLY A 248 -16.76 -2.67 -14.63
C GLY A 248 -15.37 -2.07 -14.87
N TYR A 249 -14.41 -2.53 -14.09
CA TYR A 249 -12.99 -2.43 -14.38
C TYR A 249 -12.36 -3.77 -13.99
N THR A 250 -12.16 -4.63 -14.98
CA THR A 250 -11.33 -5.83 -14.85
C THR A 250 -9.92 -5.44 -15.27
N GLY A 251 -9.15 -4.91 -14.32
CA GLY A 251 -7.71 -4.66 -14.48
C GLY A 251 -6.95 -5.39 -13.37
N SER A 252 -6.90 -6.72 -13.46
CA SER A 252 -6.22 -7.56 -12.45
C SER A 252 -4.72 -7.76 -12.71
N ASP A 253 -4.20 -7.28 -13.84
CA ASP A 253 -2.87 -7.68 -14.34
C ASP A 253 -1.86 -6.52 -14.39
N ASP A 254 -2.06 -5.45 -13.61
CA ASP A 254 -1.05 -4.41 -13.45
C ASP A 254 -0.16 -4.70 -12.22
N PRO A 255 1.15 -4.97 -12.38
CA PRO A 255 2.07 -5.19 -11.26
C PRO A 255 2.16 -4.00 -10.29
N ARG A 256 1.66 -2.82 -10.66
CA ARG A 256 1.55 -1.64 -9.78
C ARG A 256 0.48 -1.80 -8.68
N PHE A 257 -0.62 -2.49 -8.96
CA PHE A 257 -1.65 -2.78 -7.95
C PHE A 257 -1.18 -3.80 -6.89
N ALA A 258 -0.25 -4.69 -7.26
CA ALA A 258 0.34 -5.65 -6.33
C ALA A 258 1.21 -4.96 -5.26
N ARG A 259 1.96 -3.91 -5.62
CA ARG A 259 2.76 -3.11 -4.67
C ARG A 259 1.90 -2.43 -3.61
N PHE A 260 0.76 -1.85 -3.99
CA PHE A 260 -0.17 -1.23 -3.04
C PHE A 260 -0.73 -2.24 -2.02
N ARG A 261 -0.86 -3.52 -2.43
CA ARG A 261 -1.34 -4.63 -1.59
C ARG A 261 -0.29 -5.07 -0.55
N GLU A 262 0.98 -5.18 -0.94
CA GLU A 262 2.09 -5.56 -0.05
C GLU A 262 2.39 -4.51 1.03
N VAL A 263 2.23 -3.23 0.69
CA VAL A 263 2.46 -2.11 1.61
C VAL A 263 1.46 -2.09 2.77
N LEU A 264 0.26 -2.60 2.56
CA LEU A 264 -0.79 -2.67 3.58
C LEU A 264 -0.83 -4.01 4.34
N GLN A 265 -0.24 -5.07 3.80
CA GLN A 265 -0.35 -6.44 4.35
C GLN A 265 0.62 -6.78 5.49
N THR A 266 1.60 -5.94 5.81
CA THR A 266 2.62 -6.24 6.84
C THR A 266 2.18 -5.80 8.24
N GLU A 267 1.05 -6.33 8.69
CA GLU A 267 0.81 -6.55 10.12
C GLU A 267 0.17 -7.94 10.30
N THR A 268 0.99 -8.86 10.81
CA THR A 268 0.58 -10.05 11.58
C THR A 268 0.24 -11.32 10.79
N VAL A 269 1.21 -12.25 10.68
CA VAL A 269 1.06 -13.66 11.14
C VAL A 269 2.45 -14.20 11.52
N LEU A 270 2.75 -14.22 12.83
CA LEU A 270 3.45 -15.31 13.54
C LEU A 270 3.57 -14.92 15.02
N THR A 271 2.58 -15.29 15.81
CA THR A 271 2.70 -15.39 17.27
C THR A 271 3.41 -16.70 17.61
N THR A 272 4.72 -16.66 17.89
CA THR A 272 5.31 -17.30 19.09
C THR A 272 6.74 -16.81 19.33
N LEU A 273 6.96 -16.28 20.55
CA LEU A 273 8.22 -16.04 21.26
C LEU A 273 9.03 -14.75 20.97
N ALA A 274 9.27 -14.06 22.10
CA ALA A 274 10.35 -13.10 22.39
C ALA A 274 10.22 -11.65 21.89
N ASN A 275 9.79 -10.80 22.83
CA ASN A 275 10.49 -9.58 23.25
C ASN A 275 11.19 -8.75 22.15
N SER A 276 10.59 -7.65 21.71
CA SER A 276 11.27 -6.34 21.59
C SER A 276 10.33 -5.27 21.03
N SER A 277 10.30 -4.15 21.73
CA SER A 277 9.71 -2.86 21.41
C SER A 277 10.20 -2.24 20.09
N SER A 278 9.30 -1.96 19.14
CA SER A 278 9.42 -0.85 18.16
C SER A 278 8.16 -0.74 17.28
N LEU A 279 7.33 0.29 17.49
CA LEU A 279 6.26 0.69 16.57
C LEU A 279 6.89 1.27 15.28
N GLN A 280 6.54 0.75 14.12
CA GLN A 280 6.88 1.34 12.81
C GLN A 280 5.75 2.26 12.33
N VAL A 281 6.10 3.51 12.01
CA VAL A 281 5.21 4.61 11.62
C VAL A 281 5.38 4.85 10.11
N PRO A 282 4.34 4.89 9.26
CA PRO A 282 4.53 5.22 7.84
C PRO A 282 5.00 6.68 7.63
N THR A 283 5.90 6.91 6.67
CA THR A 283 6.47 8.25 6.38
C THR A 283 6.15 8.66 4.95
N MET A 284 5.53 9.82 4.76
CA MET A 284 5.32 10.47 3.47
C MET A 284 6.42 11.52 3.24
N VAL A 285 6.99 11.51 2.06
CA VAL A 285 8.07 12.42 1.66
C VAL A 285 7.52 13.31 0.55
N SER A 286 7.45 14.61 0.80
CA SER A 286 6.89 15.61 -0.12
C SER A 286 7.93 16.59 -0.60
#